data_AF-A0A7V9FBG2-F1
#
_entry.id   AF-A0A7V9FBG2-F1
#
_cell.length_a   1.000
_cell.length_b   1.000
_cell.length_c   1.000
_cell.angle_alpha   90.00
_cell.angle_beta   90.00
_cell.angle_gamma   90.00
#
_symmetry.space_group_name_H-M   'P 1'
#
loop_
_entity.id
_entity.type
_entity.pdbx_description
1 polymer ?
#
loop_
_entity_poly.entity_id
_entity_poly.type
_entity_poly.pdbx_seq_one_letter_code
_entity_poly.pdbx_strand_id
1 'polypeptide(L)' 'MKSIDVDTSGVDFDWGDTGVDFHYVTPEDGLEILDSMAREYVGISGEEFLRKCEAGENSTDCSGVMRVSMLIPLTTPK' A
#
# COMPACT_ATOMS: atom_id res chain seq x y z
N MET A 1 -26.44 30.92 -10.94
CA MET A 1 -26.71 29.95 -12.02
C MET A 1 -25.77 30.21 -13.17
N LYS A 2 -24.78 29.34 -13.36
CA LYS A 2 -24.16 29.09 -14.66
C LYS A 2 -23.51 27.71 -14.62
N SER A 3 -24.10 26.79 -15.36
CA SER A 3 -23.60 25.42 -15.55
C SER A 3 -22.29 25.49 -16.31
N ILE A 4 -21.28 24.72 -15.86
CA ILE A 4 -20.02 24.54 -16.57
C ILE A 4 -20.03 23.10 -17.08
N ASP A 5 -20.06 23.00 -18.40
CA ASP A 5 -19.91 21.79 -19.19
C ASP A 5 -18.49 21.26 -18.97
N VAL A 6 -18.36 20.00 -18.53
CA VAL A 6 -17.06 19.34 -18.40
C VAL A 6 -16.81 18.55 -19.69
N ASP A 7 -15.95 19.12 -20.53
CA ASP A 7 -15.33 18.42 -21.65
C ASP A 7 -14.20 17.53 -21.09
N THR A 8 -14.32 16.21 -21.29
CA THR A 8 -13.35 15.21 -20.84
C THR A 8 -12.35 14.83 -21.95
N SER A 9 -12.03 15.74 -22.87
CA SER A 9 -11.10 15.46 -23.97
C SER A 9 -9.76 16.18 -23.77
N GLY A 10 -8.93 15.67 -22.84
CA GLY A 10 -7.56 16.18 -22.69
C GLY A 10 -6.95 16.03 -21.30
N VAL A 11 -7.14 14.90 -20.62
CA VAL A 11 -6.36 14.61 -19.40
C VAL A 11 -4.97 14.09 -19.79
N ASP A 12 -4.06 15.01 -20.09
CA ASP A 12 -2.64 14.80 -19.80
C ASP A 12 -2.51 14.75 -18.28
N PHE A 13 -2.69 13.55 -17.72
CA PHE A 13 -2.62 13.30 -16.29
C PHE A 13 -1.14 13.35 -15.87
N ASP A 14 -0.66 14.55 -15.59
CA ASP A 14 0.66 14.80 -15.04
C ASP A 14 0.73 14.23 -13.61
N TRP A 15 1.39 13.07 -13.47
CA TRP A 15 1.61 12.43 -12.17
C TRP A 15 2.59 13.20 -11.26
N GLY A 16 3.15 14.32 -11.73
CA GLY A 16 4.23 15.07 -11.10
C GLY A 16 3.92 15.72 -9.75
N ASP A 17 2.64 15.93 -9.41
CA ASP A 17 2.23 16.66 -8.20
C ASP A 17 1.61 15.77 -7.09
N THR A 18 1.52 14.44 -7.29
CA THR A 18 0.83 13.57 -6.30
C THR A 18 1.67 13.22 -5.07
N GLY A 19 2.96 13.58 -5.03
CA GLY A 19 3.86 13.19 -3.93
C GLY A 19 4.04 11.67 -3.78
N VAL A 20 3.63 10.89 -4.78
CA VAL A 20 3.77 9.44 -4.82
C VAL A 20 5.10 9.11 -5.50
N ASP A 21 6.11 8.75 -4.70
CA ASP A 21 7.40 8.29 -5.20
C ASP A 21 7.34 6.78 -5.50
N PHE A 22 7.67 6.38 -6.73
CA PHE A 22 7.67 4.97 -7.13
C PHE A 22 9.09 4.42 -7.01
N HIS A 23 9.35 3.69 -5.92
CA HIS A 23 10.60 2.97 -5.74
C HIS A 23 10.46 1.51 -6.18
N TYR A 24 11.36 1.06 -7.06
CA TYR A 24 11.54 -0.36 -7.32
C TYR A 24 12.18 -1.01 -6.11
N VAL A 25 11.44 -1.92 -5.47
CA VAL A 25 11.92 -2.70 -4.32
C VAL A 25 12.17 -4.14 -4.77
N THR A 26 13.26 -4.73 -4.30
CA THR A 26 13.43 -6.19 -4.39
C THR A 26 12.45 -6.87 -3.43
N PRO A 27 12.16 -8.17 -3.60
CA PRO A 27 11.34 -8.91 -2.63
C PRO A 27 11.91 -8.87 -1.20
N GLU A 28 13.24 -8.85 -1.08
CA GLU A 28 13.95 -8.75 0.20
C GLU A 28 13.74 -7.37 0.84
N ASP A 29 13.89 -6.29 0.06
CA ASP A 29 13.59 -4.93 0.53
C ASP A 29 12.10 -4.77 0.91
N GLY A 30 11.22 -5.40 0.14
CA GLY A 30 9.78 -5.43 0.41
C GLY A 30 9.45 -6.06 1.77
N LEU A 31 10.17 -7.11 2.15
CA LEU A 31 10.03 -7.75 3.47
C LEU A 31 10.50 -6.85 4.60
N GLU A 32 11.62 -6.14 4.43
CA GLU A 32 12.11 -5.19 5.45
C GLU A 32 11.14 -4.02 5.64
N ILE A 33 10.59 -3.49 4.54
CA ILE A 33 9.58 -2.42 4.58
C ILE A 33 8.31 -2.93 5.27
N LEU A 34 7.85 -4.15 4.94
CA LEU A 34 6.68 -4.75 5.57
C LEU A 34 6.92 -5.00 7.07
N ASP A 35 8.11 -5.45 7.49
CA ASP A 35 8.45 -5.62 8.91
C ASP A 35 8.44 -4.29 9.67
N SER A 36 9.03 -3.25 9.10
CA SER A 36 9.02 -1.91 9.69
C SER A 36 7.60 -1.38 9.86
N MET A 37 6.77 -1.50 8.81
CA MET A 37 5.39 -1.02 8.81
C MET A 37 4.48 -1.88 9.72
N ALA A 38 4.68 -3.19 9.78
CA ALA A 38 3.96 -4.06 10.71
C ALA A 38 4.24 -3.68 12.17
N ARG A 39 5.49 -3.35 12.50
CA ARG A 39 5.87 -2.90 13.84
C ARG A 39 5.27 -1.53 14.17
N GLU A 40 5.28 -0.61 13.22
CA GLU A 40 4.77 0.76 13.41
C GLU A 40 3.24 0.79 13.55
N TYR A 41 2.52 0.08 12.68
CA TYR A 41 1.07 0.20 12.56
C TYR A 41 0.28 -0.87 13.31
N VAL A 42 0.86 -2.04 13.53
CA VAL A 42 0.17 -3.22 14.11
C VAL A 42 0.89 -3.74 15.36
N GLY A 43 2.13 -3.30 15.61
CA GLY A 43 2.90 -3.68 16.80
C GLY A 43 3.43 -5.12 16.77
N ILE A 44 3.48 -5.75 15.59
CA ILE A 44 3.98 -7.12 15.39
C ILE A 44 5.05 -7.14 14.30
N SER A 45 5.82 -8.22 14.20
CA SER A 45 6.76 -8.37 13.09
C SER A 45 6.02 -8.59 11.77
N GLY A 46 6.71 -8.29 10.68
CA GLY A 46 6.23 -8.52 9.32
C GLY A 46 5.89 -9.99 9.04
N GLU A 47 6.73 -10.91 9.51
CA GLU A 47 6.47 -12.35 9.40
C GLU A 47 5.22 -12.78 10.17
N GLU A 48 5.00 -12.24 11.37
CA GLU A 48 3.80 -12.54 12.15
C GLU A 48 2.55 -11.94 11.50
N PHE A 49 2.69 -10.76 10.90
CA PHE A 49 1.63 -10.12 10.12
C PHE A 49 1.24 -10.97 8.91
N LEU A 50 2.21 -11.45 8.13
CA LEU A 50 1.97 -12.32 6.98
C LEU A 50 1.23 -13.60 7.41
N ARG A 51 1.69 -14.25 8.47
CA ARG A 51 1.05 -15.47 9.00
C ARG A 51 -0.41 -15.23 9.39
N LYS A 52 -0.71 -14.12 10.07
CA LYS A 52 -2.09 -13.73 10.45
C LYS A 52 -2.94 -13.36 9.25
N CYS A 53 -2.35 -12.73 8.23
CA CYS A 53 -3.03 -12.44 6.97
C CYS A 53 -3.38 -13.72 6.20
N GLU A 54 -2.46 -14.68 6.10
CA GLU A 54 -2.70 -15.99 5.48
C GLU A 54 -3.77 -16.80 6.24
N ALA A 55 -3.80 -16.70 7.57
CA ALA A 55 -4.83 -17.31 8.40
C ALA A 55 -6.19 -16.58 8.37
N GLY A 56 -6.26 -15.41 7.73
CA GLY A 56 -7.47 -14.58 7.70
C GLY A 56 -7.83 -13.91 9.03
N GLU A 57 -6.87 -13.82 9.96
CA GLU A 57 -7.06 -13.30 11.33
C GLU A 57 -6.90 -11.78 11.43
N ASN A 58 -6.41 -11.13 10.38
CA ASN A 58 -6.25 -9.67 10.33
C ASN A 58 -7.57 -8.98 9.96
N SER A 59 -8.24 -8.36 10.95
CA SER A 59 -9.40 -7.49 10.70
C SER A 59 -8.97 -6.24 9.92
N THR A 60 -9.47 -6.11 8.68
CA THR A 60 -9.20 -5.00 7.76
C THR A 60 -9.75 -3.64 8.23
N ASP A 61 -10.52 -3.62 9.32
CA ASP A 61 -11.16 -2.43 9.88
C ASP A 61 -10.15 -1.47 10.56
N CYS A 62 -8.92 -1.94 10.81
CA CYS A 62 -7.82 -1.08 11.25
C CYS A 62 -7.10 -0.46 10.04
N SER A 63 -7.08 0.87 9.95
CA SER A 63 -6.37 1.60 8.90
C SER A 63 -4.89 1.23 8.78
N GLY A 64 -4.26 0.85 9.89
CA GLY A 64 -2.91 0.30 9.94
C GLY A 64 -2.79 -1.04 9.23
N VAL A 65 -3.67 -1.99 9.54
CA VAL A 65 -3.71 -3.33 8.91
C VAL A 65 -3.89 -3.19 7.40
N MET A 66 -4.79 -2.33 6.93
CA MET A 66 -5.00 -2.14 5.48
C MET A 66 -3.76 -1.59 4.77
N ARG A 67 -2.98 -0.70 5.40
CA ARG A 67 -1.72 -0.18 4.83
C ARG A 67 -0.64 -1.24 4.76
N VAL A 68 -0.48 -2.05 5.80
CA VAL A 68 0.51 -3.14 5.80
C VAL A 68 0.12 -4.24 4.82
N SER A 69 -1.18 -4.56 4.67
CA SER A 69 -1.68 -5.53 3.70
C SER A 69 -1.37 -5.16 2.24
N MET A 70 -1.29 -3.86 1.91
CA MET A 70 -0.93 -3.41 0.56
C MET A 70 0.53 -3.72 0.17
N LEU A 71 1.38 -4.04 1.15
CA LEU A 71 2.80 -4.35 0.91
C LEU A 71 3.06 -5.84 0.64
N ILE A 72 2.09 -6.73 0.95
CA ILE A 72 2.22 -8.18 0.74
C ILE A 72 2.61 -8.56 -0.70
N PRO A 73 2.05 -7.94 -1.76
CA PRO A 73 2.45 -8.28 -3.13
C PRO A 73 3.91 -7.94 -3.45
N LEU A 74 4.55 -7.05 -2.67
CA LEU A 74 5.95 -6.65 -2.84
C LEU A 74 6.92 -7.63 -2.17
N THR A 75 6.43 -8.49 -1.28
CA THR A 75 7.27 -9.47 -0.57
C THR A 75 7.41 -10.79 -1.32
N THR A 76 6.60 -11.02 -2.36
CA THR A 76 6.62 -12.26 -3.13
C THR A 76 7.35 -12.08 -4.46
N PRO A 77 8.31 -12.96 -4.82
CA PRO A 77 8.86 -12.99 -6.16
C PRO A 77 7.76 -13.36 -7.17
N LYS A 78 7.72 -12.64 -8.30
CA LYS A 78 6.73 -12.81 -9.37
C LYS A 78 7.04 -14.01 -10.27
#